data_AF-A0A7L4TT67-F1
#
_entry.id   AF-A0A7L4TT67-F1
#
_cell.length_a   1.000
_cell.length_b   1.000
_cell.length_c   1.000
_cell.angle_alpha   90.00
_cell.angle_beta   90.00
_cell.angle_gamma   90.00
#
_symmetry.space_group_name_H-M   'P 1'
#
loop_
_entity.id
_entity.type
_entity.pdbx_description
1 polymer ?
#
loop_
_entity_poly.entity_id
_entity_poly.type
_entity_poly.pdbx_seq_one_letter_code
_entity_poly.pdbx_strand_id
1 'polypeptide(L)'
;MQEHQFVPNSLATQFRYKHTKCIAIITPSIDHPYFSQLVHYLSVACNKKGFKTVIHQTLANKKTEEDIYIQLQKNEYDAIILASSLLTEEEIARCTKNKLLVACNEDFSSNYFDVFCINEEEVTMEATTYLLDKGLTKLAFC
;
A
#
# COMPACT_ATOMS: atom_id res chain seq x y z
N MET A 1 4.20 -17.27 38.29
CA MET A 1 3.07 -17.18 37.34
C MET A 1 3.56 -17.62 35.96
N GLN A 2 3.74 -18.93 35.78
CA GLN A 2 4.04 -19.57 34.50
C GLN A 2 3.46 -20.98 34.65
N GLU A 3 2.21 -21.22 34.21
CA GLU A 3 1.66 -22.59 34.27
C GLU A 3 0.55 -22.92 33.26
N HIS A 4 0.16 -22.00 32.38
CA HIS A 4 -0.67 -22.34 31.22
C HIS A 4 -0.07 -21.71 29.98
N GLN A 5 0.23 -22.51 28.96
CA GLN A 5 0.54 -22.06 27.59
C GLN A 5 -0.73 -21.46 26.95
N PHE A 6 -1.34 -20.47 27.59
CA PHE A 6 -2.48 -19.77 27.05
C PHE A 6 -1.98 -18.87 25.94
N VAL A 7 -2.12 -19.34 24.71
CA VAL A 7 -2.04 -18.49 23.52
C VAL A 7 -3.40 -17.80 23.40
N PRO A 8 -3.50 -16.47 23.61
CA PRO A 8 -4.77 -15.77 23.47
C PRO A 8 -5.31 -15.99 22.06
N ASN A 9 -6.55 -16.46 21.95
CA ASN A 9 -7.19 -16.60 20.66
C ASN A 9 -7.36 -15.20 20.04
N SER A 10 -6.60 -14.93 18.98
CA SER A 10 -6.64 -13.65 18.28
C SER A 10 -8.03 -13.34 17.74
N LEU A 11 -8.81 -14.34 17.32
CA LEU A 11 -10.18 -14.15 16.83
C LEU A 11 -11.10 -13.66 17.95
N ALA A 12 -11.04 -14.27 19.14
CA ALA A 12 -11.85 -13.84 20.30
C ALA A 12 -11.44 -12.45 20.84
N THR A 13 -10.21 -12.03 20.56
CA THR A 13 -9.71 -10.70 20.89
C THR A 13 -10.21 -9.67 19.86
N GLN A 14 -10.17 -10.01 18.58
CA GLN A 14 -10.68 -9.17 17.47
C GLN A 14 -12.16 -8.87 17.60
N PHE A 15 -13.00 -9.87 17.91
CA PHE A 15 -14.44 -9.65 18.13
C PHE A 15 -14.74 -8.65 19.26
N ARG A 16 -13.87 -8.61 20.27
CA ARG A 16 -14.05 -7.75 21.44
C ARG A 16 -13.58 -6.32 21.20
N TYR A 17 -12.45 -6.15 20.50
CA TYR A 17 -11.82 -4.85 20.29
C TYR A 17 -12.18 -4.20 18.94
N LYS A 18 -12.87 -4.91 18.03
CA LYS A 18 -13.21 -4.47 16.66
C LYS A 18 -12.00 -4.03 15.82
N HIS A 19 -10.79 -4.37 16.24
CA HIS A 19 -9.53 -4.09 15.54
C HIS A 19 -8.68 -5.36 15.46
N THR A 20 -8.13 -5.58 14.28
CA THR A 20 -7.30 -6.74 13.91
C THR A 20 -5.83 -6.55 14.26
N LYS A 21 -5.39 -5.29 14.44
CA LYS A 21 -3.98 -4.89 14.43
C LYS A 21 -3.26 -5.40 13.19
N CYS A 22 -3.97 -5.44 12.06
CA CYS A 22 -3.48 -5.93 10.79
C CYS A 22 -3.64 -4.84 9.72
N ILE A 23 -2.58 -4.59 8.95
CA ILE A 23 -2.57 -3.66 7.83
C ILE A 23 -2.27 -4.46 6.56
N ALA A 24 -3.15 -4.38 5.57
CA ALA A 24 -2.91 -4.97 4.28
C ALA A 24 -2.03 -4.04 3.42
N ILE A 25 -1.01 -4.57 2.76
CA ILE A 25 -0.20 -3.86 1.78
C ILE A 25 -0.51 -4.46 0.42
N ILE A 26 -1.00 -3.64 -0.50
CA ILE A 26 -1.33 -4.04 -1.87
C ILE A 26 -0.20 -3.61 -2.80
N THR A 27 0.29 -4.55 -3.61
CA THR A 27 1.34 -4.32 -4.61
C THR A 27 1.03 -5.13 -5.87
N PRO A 28 1.45 -4.70 -7.07
CA PRO A 28 1.26 -5.50 -8.28
C PRO A 28 2.06 -6.80 -8.23
N SER A 29 3.32 -6.74 -7.81
CA SER A 29 4.19 -7.90 -7.69
C SER A 29 5.36 -7.65 -6.72
N ILE A 30 5.73 -8.67 -5.95
CA ILE A 30 6.83 -8.59 -4.95
C ILE A 30 8.20 -8.93 -5.56
N ASP A 31 8.24 -9.52 -6.75
CA ASP A 31 9.48 -9.84 -7.45
C ASP A 31 10.16 -8.59 -8.04
N HIS A 32 9.41 -7.51 -8.28
CA HIS A 32 9.94 -6.26 -8.76
C HIS A 32 10.83 -5.58 -7.68
N PRO A 33 12.09 -5.21 -7.98
CA PRO A 33 13.03 -4.68 -6.99
C PRO A 33 12.57 -3.41 -6.25
N TYR A 34 11.74 -2.59 -6.90
CA TYR A 34 11.15 -1.41 -6.27
C TYR A 34 10.11 -1.80 -5.20
N PHE A 35 9.11 -2.61 -5.57
CA PHE A 35 8.03 -2.99 -4.68
C PHE A 35 8.50 -3.88 -3.53
N SER A 36 9.48 -4.76 -3.75
CA SER A 36 10.06 -5.57 -2.68
C SER A 36 10.68 -4.71 -1.57
N GLN A 37 11.41 -3.65 -1.93
CA GLN A 37 11.98 -2.70 -0.97
C GLN A 37 10.89 -1.86 -0.29
N LEU A 38 9.92 -1.35 -1.06
CA LEU A 38 8.82 -0.56 -0.50
C LEU A 38 8.06 -1.37 0.56
N VAL A 39 7.64 -2.59 0.21
CA VAL A 39 6.92 -3.49 1.12
C VAL A 39 7.75 -3.85 2.35
N HIS A 40 9.07 -4.03 2.19
CA HIS A 40 9.97 -4.26 3.32
C HIS A 40 9.94 -3.11 4.32
N TYR A 41 10.16 -1.87 3.87
CA TYR A 41 10.18 -0.71 4.78
C TYR A 41 8.82 -0.42 5.40
N LEU A 42 7.74 -0.55 4.63
CA LEU A 42 6.37 -0.45 5.15
C LEU A 42 6.10 -1.49 6.24
N SER A 43 6.52 -2.75 6.01
CA SER A 43 6.36 -3.83 6.99
C SER A 43 7.15 -3.58 8.26
N VAL A 44 8.39 -3.09 8.16
CA VAL A 44 9.22 -2.70 9.31
C VAL A 44 8.54 -1.57 10.11
N ALA A 45 8.02 -0.54 9.43
CA ALA A 45 7.35 0.57 10.07
C ALA A 45 6.06 0.14 10.81
N CYS A 46 5.23 -0.68 10.17
CA CYS A 46 4.02 -1.25 10.78
C CYS A 46 4.36 -2.11 12.01
N ASN A 47 5.36 -2.98 11.89
CA ASN A 47 5.79 -3.87 12.97
C ASN A 47 6.28 -3.08 14.20
N LYS A 48 7.08 -2.02 14.00
CA LYS A 48 7.54 -1.12 15.08
C LYS A 48 6.38 -0.46 15.83
N LYS A 49 5.21 -0.30 15.19
CA LYS A 49 3.98 0.24 15.80
C LYS A 49 3.05 -0.84 16.37
N GLY A 50 3.46 -2.11 16.32
CA GLY A 50 2.68 -3.24 16.84
C GLY A 50 1.59 -3.75 15.90
N PHE A 51 1.64 -3.37 14.61
CA PHE A 51 0.75 -3.90 13.58
C PHE A 51 1.42 -5.07 12.84
N LYS A 52 0.62 -6.10 12.56
CA LYS A 52 0.97 -7.15 11.61
C LYS A 52 0.70 -6.66 10.19
N THR A 53 1.45 -7.16 9.22
CA THR A 53 1.21 -6.87 7.80
C THR A 53 0.82 -8.12 7.03
N VAL A 54 -0.11 -7.96 6.09
CA VAL A 54 -0.47 -8.97 5.09
C VAL A 54 -0.19 -8.37 3.73
N ILE A 55 0.54 -9.09 2.88
CA ILE A 55 0.93 -8.60 1.56
C ILE A 55 0.02 -9.25 0.53
N HIS A 56 -0.63 -8.43 -0.30
CA HIS A 56 -1.42 -8.88 -1.43
C HIS A 56 -0.73 -8.49 -2.73
N GLN A 57 -0.57 -9.48 -3.62
CA GLN A 57 -0.11 -9.26 -4.98
C GLN A 57 -1.31 -9.24 -5.92
N THR A 58 -1.52 -8.13 -6.63
CA THR A 58 -2.67 -7.98 -7.54
C THR A 58 -2.41 -8.61 -8.89
N LEU A 59 -1.14 -8.77 -9.27
CA LEU A 59 -0.72 -9.29 -10.58
C LEU A 59 -1.41 -8.54 -11.74
N ALA A 60 -1.59 -7.22 -11.57
CA ALA A 60 -2.31 -6.35 -12.51
C ALA A 60 -3.74 -6.84 -12.83
N ASN A 61 -4.45 -7.35 -11.82
CA ASN A 61 -5.83 -7.80 -11.95
C ASN A 61 -6.79 -6.95 -11.10
N LYS A 62 -7.67 -6.19 -11.78
CA LYS A 62 -8.68 -5.33 -11.13
C LYS A 62 -9.60 -6.09 -10.17
N LYS A 63 -10.02 -7.31 -10.53
CA LYS A 63 -10.91 -8.12 -9.69
C LYS A 63 -10.22 -8.53 -8.39
N THR A 64 -8.92 -8.83 -8.46
CA THR A 64 -8.14 -9.14 -7.26
C THR A 64 -8.08 -7.93 -6.32
N GLU A 65 -7.92 -6.71 -6.84
CA GLU A 65 -8.00 -5.48 -6.02
C GLU A 65 -9.37 -5.30 -5.37
N GLU A 66 -10.46 -5.47 -6.13
CA GLU A 66 -11.83 -5.40 -5.62
C GLU A 66 -12.09 -6.41 -4.50
N ASP A 67 -11.64 -7.66 -4.65
CA ASP A 67 -11.77 -8.71 -3.64
C ASP A 67 -11.05 -8.34 -2.33
N ILE A 68 -9.88 -7.69 -2.43
CA ILE A 68 -9.12 -7.19 -1.28
C ILE A 68 -9.86 -6.03 -0.59
N TYR A 69 -10.51 -5.14 -1.35
CA TYR A 69 -11.35 -4.09 -0.76
C TYR A 69 -12.59 -4.65 -0.06
N ILE A 70 -13.19 -5.73 -0.58
CA ILE A 70 -14.29 -6.43 0.09
C ILE A 70 -13.82 -7.04 1.42
N GLN A 71 -12.62 -7.62 1.47
CA GLN A 71 -12.01 -8.13 2.70
C GLN A 71 -11.76 -7.00 3.74
N LEU A 72 -11.36 -5.79 3.29
CA LEU A 72 -11.29 -4.61 4.17
C LEU A 72 -12.67 -4.23 4.73
N GLN A 73 -13.73 -4.25 3.91
CA GLN A 73 -15.09 -4.00 4.37
C GLN A 73 -15.54 -5.02 5.44
N LYS A 74 -15.08 -6.27 5.32
CA LYS A 74 -15.34 -7.35 6.28
C LYS A 74 -14.51 -7.26 7.56
N ASN A 75 -13.63 -6.25 7.69
CA ASN A 75 -12.71 -6.07 8.81
C ASN A 75 -11.69 -7.21 8.95
N GLU A 76 -11.23 -7.79 7.85
CA GLU A 76 -10.09 -8.73 7.89
C GLU A 76 -8.77 -8.01 8.22
N TYR A 77 -8.72 -6.71 7.96
CA TYR A 77 -7.65 -5.79 8.34
C TYR A 77 -8.23 -4.42 8.71
N ASP A 78 -7.46 -3.63 9.46
CA ASP A 78 -7.87 -2.32 9.95
C ASP A 78 -7.69 -1.21 8.90
N ALA A 79 -6.71 -1.39 8.00
CA ALA A 79 -6.38 -0.43 6.95
C ALA A 79 -5.68 -1.11 5.76
N ILE A 80 -5.65 -0.39 4.63
CA ILE A 80 -4.85 -0.73 3.45
C ILE A 80 -3.78 0.34 3.21
N ILE A 81 -2.57 -0.09 2.84
CA ILE A 81 -1.57 0.73 2.16
C ILE A 81 -1.50 0.25 0.71
N LEU A 82 -1.83 1.13 -0.23
CA LEU A 82 -1.91 0.85 -1.66
C LEU A 82 -0.65 1.34 -2.36
N ALA A 83 0.17 0.43 -2.91
CA ALA A 83 1.40 0.80 -3.63
C ALA A 83 1.18 1.15 -5.10
N SER A 84 0.19 0.52 -5.73
CA SER A 84 -0.25 0.77 -7.10
C SER A 84 -1.63 0.15 -7.32
N SER A 85 -2.38 0.66 -8.29
CA SER A 85 -3.76 0.26 -8.60
C SER A 85 -4.09 0.46 -10.07
N LEU A 86 -4.94 -0.40 -10.61
CA LEU A 86 -5.51 -0.23 -11.95
C LEU A 86 -6.87 0.49 -11.93
N LEU A 87 -7.40 0.75 -10.75
CA LEU A 87 -8.66 1.44 -10.49
C LEU A 87 -8.42 2.93 -10.24
N THR A 88 -9.37 3.77 -10.63
CA THR A 88 -9.34 5.21 -10.34
C THR A 88 -9.58 5.49 -8.86
N GLU A 89 -9.24 6.70 -8.40
CA GLU A 89 -9.48 7.11 -7.02
C GLU A 89 -10.96 6.95 -6.60
N GLU A 90 -11.88 7.34 -7.49
CA GLU A 90 -13.32 7.21 -7.25
C GLU A 90 -13.80 5.75 -7.22
N GLU A 91 -13.20 4.88 -8.03
CA GLU A 91 -13.49 3.44 -8.01
C GLU A 91 -13.04 2.83 -6.68
N ILE A 92 -11.82 3.15 -6.23
CA ILE A 92 -11.27 2.71 -4.95
C ILE A 92 -12.15 3.22 -3.80
N ALA A 93 -12.48 4.51 -3.78
CA ALA A 93 -13.32 5.10 -2.73
C ALA A 93 -14.70 4.43 -2.63
N ARG A 94 -15.33 4.11 -3.77
CA ARG A 94 -16.58 3.33 -3.83
C ARG A 94 -16.41 1.93 -3.25
N CYS A 95 -15.30 1.27 -3.55
CA CYS A 95 -14.99 -0.06 -3.06
C CYS A 95 -14.56 -0.10 -1.59
N THR A 96 -14.03 0.98 -1.01
CA THR A 96 -13.59 0.98 0.40
C THR A 96 -14.64 1.49 1.39
N LYS A 97 -15.68 2.22 0.94
CA LYS A 97 -16.80 2.69 1.78
C LYS A 97 -16.35 3.36 3.09
N ASN A 98 -15.42 4.32 2.99
CA ASN A 98 -14.84 5.08 4.12
C ASN A 98 -13.95 4.27 5.07
N LYS A 99 -13.48 3.08 4.66
CA LYS A 99 -12.42 2.38 5.38
C LYS A 99 -11.08 3.09 5.18
N LEU A 100 -10.19 2.94 6.15
CA LEU A 100 -8.90 3.60 6.12
C LEU A 100 -8.02 3.01 5.01
N LEU A 101 -7.64 3.87 4.07
CA LEU A 101 -6.71 3.56 2.99
C LEU A 101 -5.74 4.73 2.86
N VAL A 102 -4.49 4.42 2.53
CA VAL A 102 -3.47 5.40 2.14
C VAL A 102 -2.81 4.89 0.87
N ALA A 103 -2.66 5.76 -0.13
CA ALA A 103 -1.82 5.46 -1.28
C ALA A 103 -0.37 5.86 -0.99
N CYS A 104 0.54 4.99 -1.37
CA CYS A 104 1.97 5.24 -1.33
C CYS A 104 2.51 4.91 -2.72
N ASN A 105 3.45 5.69 -3.23
CA ASN A 105 3.98 5.60 -4.59
C ASN A 105 3.03 6.07 -5.70
N GLU A 106 1.83 5.49 -5.83
CA GLU A 106 0.90 5.84 -6.91
C GLU A 106 0.38 7.27 -6.77
N ASP A 107 0.32 8.01 -7.87
CA ASP A 107 -0.20 9.38 -7.90
C ASP A 107 -1.73 9.39 -8.06
N PHE A 108 -2.41 10.01 -7.12
CA PHE A 108 -3.86 10.21 -7.10
C PHE A 108 -4.16 11.65 -6.68
N SER A 109 -5.35 12.13 -7.02
CA SER A 109 -5.75 13.50 -6.69
C SER A 109 -5.97 13.78 -5.19
N SER A 110 -5.88 12.75 -4.33
CA SER A 110 -5.99 12.86 -2.87
C SER A 110 -7.32 13.45 -2.38
N ASN A 111 -8.40 13.21 -3.14
CA ASN A 111 -9.76 13.65 -2.83
C ASN A 111 -10.48 12.75 -1.80
N TYR A 112 -10.10 11.48 -1.71
CA TYR A 112 -10.77 10.48 -0.87
C TYR A 112 -9.89 9.83 0.19
N PHE A 113 -8.58 9.78 -0.04
CA PHE A 113 -7.60 9.22 0.87
C PHE A 113 -6.26 9.94 0.72
N ASP A 114 -5.42 9.83 1.74
CA ASP A 114 -4.10 10.45 1.71
C ASP A 114 -3.18 9.75 0.70
N VAL A 115 -2.41 10.55 -0.03
CA VAL A 115 -1.48 10.10 -1.07
C VAL A 115 -0.07 10.53 -0.70
N PHE A 116 0.87 9.58 -0.70
CA PHE A 116 2.29 9.81 -0.48
C PHE A 116 3.08 9.32 -1.69
N CYS A 117 3.29 10.21 -2.65
CA CYS A 117 4.04 9.97 -3.88
C CYS A 117 5.19 10.99 -4.00
N ILE A 118 6.06 10.75 -4.98
CA ILE A 118 7.03 11.74 -5.45
C ILE A 118 6.47 12.44 -6.68
N ASN A 119 6.87 13.69 -6.91
CA ASN A 119 6.53 14.37 -8.15
C ASN A 119 7.43 13.85 -9.28
N GLU A 120 6.97 12.83 -10.01
CA GLU A 120 7.75 12.21 -11.09
C GLU A 120 8.06 13.17 -12.23
N GLU A 121 7.17 14.13 -12.52
CA GLU A 121 7.39 15.16 -13.53
C GLU A 121 8.56 16.07 -13.15
N GLU A 122 8.57 16.56 -11.91
CA GLU A 122 9.64 17.40 -11.38
C GLU A 122 10.98 16.65 -11.35
N VAL A 123 10.99 15.41 -10.85
CA VAL A 123 12.21 14.58 -10.82
C VAL A 123 12.73 14.29 -12.22
N THR A 124 11.84 14.02 -13.19
CA THR A 124 12.21 13.77 -14.58
C THR A 124 12.75 15.04 -15.24
N MET A 125 12.15 16.19 -14.95
CA MET A 125 12.63 17.49 -15.41
C MET A 125 14.04 17.77 -14.88
N GLU A 126 14.25 17.65 -13.57
CA GLU A 126 15.56 17.84 -12.94
C GLU A 126 16.63 16.92 -13.55
N ALA A 127 16.32 15.64 -13.71
CA ALA A 127 17.23 14.66 -14.31
C ALA A 127 17.57 15.03 -15.77
N THR A 128 16.58 15.45 -16.55
CA THR A 128 16.76 15.82 -17.96
C THR A 128 17.56 17.11 -18.10
N THR A 129 17.24 18.14 -17.31
CA THR A 129 17.98 19.41 -17.26
C THR A 129 19.44 19.16 -16.89
N TYR A 130 19.70 18.32 -15.89
CA TYR A 130 21.07 17.96 -15.51
C TYR A 130 21.86 17.35 -16.69
N LEU A 131 21.24 16.48 -17.51
CA LEU A 131 21.89 15.90 -18.69
C LEU A 131 22.14 16.95 -19.79
N LEU A 132 21.18 17.84 -20.03
CA LEU A 132 21.31 18.94 -20.99
C LEU A 132 22.44 19.91 -20.59
N ASP A 133 22.55 20.24 -19.31
CA ASP A 133 23.61 21.10 -18.75
C ASP A 133 24.99 20.47 -18.88
N LYS A 134 25.07 19.13 -18.95
CA LYS A 134 26.30 18.39 -19.29
C LYS A 134 26.61 18.37 -20.79
N GLY A 135 25.78 19.00 -21.63
CA GLY A 135 25.94 19.06 -23.08
C GLY A 135 25.43 17.83 -23.83
N LEU A 136 24.68 16.93 -23.17
CA LEU A 136 24.08 15.76 -23.81
C LEU A 136 22.78 16.17 -24.52
N THR A 137 22.77 16.10 -25.85
CA THR A 137 21.64 16.59 -26.67
C THR A 137 20.82 15.50 -27.35
N LYS A 138 21.29 14.24 -27.31
CA LYS A 138 20.60 13.08 -27.88
C LYS A 138 20.10 12.19 -26.75
N LEU A 139 18.97 12.57 -26.17
CA LEU A 139 18.33 11.87 -25.07
C LEU A 139 17.24 10.94 -25.60
N ALA A 140 17.07 9.79 -24.95
CA ALA A 140 15.99 8.85 -25.18
C ALA A 140 15.34 8.51 -23.84
N PHE A 141 14.02 8.33 -23.84
CA PHE A 141 13.23 7.93 -22.69
C PHE A 141 12.68 6.53 -22.94
N CYS A 142 12.71 5.66 -21.93
CA CYS A 142 12.25 4.28 -21.98
C CYS A 142 11.31 4.00 -20.83
#